data_AF-A0AAD6VNF5-F1
#
_entry.id   AF-A0AAD6VNF5-F1
#
_cell.length_a   1.000
_cell.length_b   1.000
_cell.length_c   1.000
_cell.angle_alpha   90.00
_cell.angle_beta   90.00
_cell.angle_gamma   90.00
#
_symmetry.space_group_name_H-M   'P 1'
#
loop_
_entity.id
_entity.type
_entity.pdbx_description
1 polymer ?
#
loop_
_entity_poly.entity_id
_entity_poly.type
_entity_poly.pdbx_seq_one_letter_code
_entity_poly.pdbx_strand_id
1 'polypeptide(L)'
;MSRKRVSTQHNPRARKRARHDGPDDENEDPNESQGGTPGPSNASQTDMPEVNPGMSQQELYEANRRLQARCNELSREQREASRDALADRTNGADLDDSQDEEVVDIDEKKFIKALGKKFCNTHFIWVPHPDEVYGAELDPDYNPLDRFSRENQPQNRIQGALRELRETIPEEYHDAEEFAGWVSSQHGAGVKAERERARNRMRANPSLFGRTLKEWATPEQREAFMELIGRRPVPNKPDEYYYDTYNVPLLHEDYDGSFDIDKIFLNELLFITHALLTKGVTGGTELATGKTAPPVEANEKLWGLKKTTPGMIAGAAVWLRFAHSRDETFEPVGAITGIDWQAEHEAYLNWLHTGLQSKTDCVLNIFRRWDERFYPHSEEATAQDAEMIQVVQDSQDAAIEALRARSSQAAS
;
A
#
# COMPACT_ATOMS: atom_id res chain seq x y z
N MET A 1 3.57 -26.72 -23.42
CA MET A 1 4.67 -26.35 -24.35
C MET A 1 5.75 -25.69 -23.51
N SER A 2 6.90 -26.36 -23.32
CA SER A 2 8.00 -25.84 -22.49
C SER A 2 8.60 -24.60 -23.15
N ARG A 3 8.53 -23.44 -22.47
CA ARG A 3 9.16 -22.19 -22.95
C ARG A 3 10.68 -22.35 -22.88
N LYS A 4 11.35 -22.26 -24.04
CA LYS A 4 12.77 -21.89 -24.09
C LYS A 4 12.87 -20.44 -23.61
N ARG A 5 13.37 -20.23 -22.39
CA ARG A 5 13.67 -18.89 -21.86
C ARG A 5 14.66 -18.19 -22.79
N VAL A 6 14.21 -17.09 -23.40
CA VAL A 6 15.08 -16.19 -24.16
C VAL A 6 15.89 -15.39 -23.15
N SER A 7 17.21 -15.46 -23.25
CA SER A 7 18.15 -14.73 -22.41
C SER A 7 17.84 -13.23 -22.40
N THR A 8 17.55 -12.69 -21.22
CA THR A 8 17.36 -11.27 -20.95
C THR A 8 18.70 -10.53 -20.99
N GLN A 9 19.24 -10.31 -22.19
CA GLN A 9 20.42 -9.46 -22.43
C GLN A 9 20.13 -7.94 -22.40
N HIS A 10 18.92 -7.51 -22.04
CA HIS A 10 18.55 -6.09 -21.93
C HIS A 10 17.97 -5.75 -20.56
N ASN A 11 18.76 -6.01 -19.51
CA ASN A 11 18.55 -5.34 -18.22
C ASN A 11 19.45 -4.09 -18.18
N PRO A 12 18.91 -2.86 -18.30
CA PRO A 12 19.71 -1.62 -18.34
C PRO A 12 20.42 -1.28 -17.02
N ARG A 13 20.29 -2.10 -15.96
CA ARG A 13 20.95 -1.87 -14.66
C ARG A 13 22.22 -2.70 -14.40
N ALA A 14 22.63 -3.58 -15.31
CA ALA A 14 23.84 -4.39 -15.13
C ALA A 14 25.11 -3.68 -15.64
N ARG A 15 25.62 -2.68 -14.91
CA ARG A 15 26.97 -2.12 -15.15
C ARG A 15 27.94 -2.46 -14.01
N LYS A 16 28.82 -3.44 -14.33
CA LYS A 16 30.23 -3.64 -13.93
C LYS A 16 30.64 -3.31 -12.48
N ARG A 17 30.87 -4.36 -11.69
CA ARG A 17 32.01 -4.42 -10.76
C ARG A 17 32.95 -5.53 -11.24
N ALA A 18 34.17 -5.14 -11.61
CA ALA A 18 35.24 -6.08 -11.92
C ALA A 18 35.65 -6.81 -10.63
N ARG A 19 35.63 -8.14 -10.64
CA ARG A 19 36.25 -8.96 -9.59
C ARG A 19 37.74 -9.03 -9.87
N HIS A 20 38.52 -8.85 -8.80
CA HIS A 20 39.96 -8.96 -8.78
C HIS A 20 40.28 -10.37 -8.30
N ASP A 21 40.89 -11.19 -9.15
CA ASP A 21 41.40 -12.51 -8.79
C ASP A 21 42.70 -12.34 -7.98
N GLY A 22 42.71 -12.86 -6.77
CA GLY A 22 43.89 -13.01 -5.91
C GLY A 22 44.01 -14.48 -5.49
N PRO A 23 45.23 -15.03 -5.42
CA PRO A 23 45.47 -16.47 -5.41
C PRO A 23 45.23 -17.10 -4.03
N ASP A 24 44.87 -18.38 -4.11
CA ASP A 24 44.69 -19.33 -3.03
C ASP A 24 45.96 -19.45 -2.17
N ASP A 25 45.81 -19.26 -0.86
CA ASP A 25 46.78 -19.72 0.13
C ASP A 25 46.14 -20.85 0.94
N GLU A 26 46.71 -22.03 0.72
CA GLU A 26 46.53 -23.26 1.48
C GLU A 26 46.88 -23.00 2.95
N ASN A 27 45.99 -23.36 3.88
CA ASN A 27 46.38 -23.54 5.27
C ASN A 27 45.80 -24.85 5.80
N GLU A 28 46.74 -25.66 6.26
CA GLU A 28 46.60 -27.01 6.79
C GLU A 28 45.81 -27.03 8.10
N ASP A 29 44.88 -27.97 8.20
CA ASP A 29 44.28 -28.44 9.46
C ASP A 29 45.33 -29.16 10.32
N PRO A 30 45.27 -28.99 11.66
CA PRO A 30 45.56 -30.10 12.53
C PRO A 30 44.37 -30.47 13.44
N ASN A 31 44.22 -31.78 13.51
CA ASN A 31 43.21 -32.56 14.19
C ASN A 31 43.22 -32.44 15.73
N GLU A 32 42.05 -32.75 16.30
CA GLU A 32 41.78 -33.32 17.65
C GLU A 32 42.09 -32.51 18.93
N SER A 33 41.01 -32.08 19.60
CA SER A 33 40.83 -32.44 21.01
C SER A 33 39.35 -32.49 21.42
N GLN A 34 39.04 -33.52 22.21
CA GLN A 34 37.76 -33.79 22.86
C GLN A 34 37.39 -32.69 23.87
N GLY A 35 36.11 -32.31 23.96
CA GLY A 35 35.63 -31.44 25.03
C GLY A 35 34.12 -31.24 25.02
N GLY A 36 33.46 -31.59 26.13
CA GLY A 36 32.01 -31.71 26.28
C GLY A 36 31.16 -30.48 25.96
N THR A 37 29.91 -30.78 25.60
CA THR A 37 28.79 -29.85 25.48
C THR A 37 28.56 -29.09 26.80
N PRO A 38 28.67 -27.76 26.84
CA PRO A 38 28.14 -26.97 27.95
C PRO A 38 26.65 -26.73 27.68
N GLY A 39 25.80 -27.21 28.61
CA GLY A 39 24.41 -26.77 28.68
C GLY A 39 24.31 -25.25 28.91
N PRO A 40 23.14 -24.64 28.64
CA PRO A 40 22.98 -23.20 28.71
C PRO A 40 23.19 -22.70 30.14
N SER A 41 24.31 -22.02 30.35
CA SER A 41 24.62 -21.28 31.57
C SER A 41 23.58 -20.18 31.78
N ASN A 42 22.97 -20.16 32.96
CA ASN A 42 22.14 -19.08 33.47
C ASN A 42 22.80 -17.72 33.20
N ALA A 43 22.20 -16.93 32.29
CA ALA A 43 22.58 -15.55 32.08
C ALA A 43 22.36 -14.76 33.38
N SER A 44 23.45 -14.19 33.88
CA SER A 44 23.45 -13.21 34.98
C SER A 44 22.38 -12.14 34.75
N GLN A 45 21.59 -11.87 35.80
CA GLN A 45 20.82 -10.63 35.91
C GLN A 45 21.76 -9.47 35.60
N THR A 46 21.51 -8.82 34.47
CA THR A 46 22.37 -7.80 33.90
C THR A 46 22.07 -6.45 34.56
N ASP A 47 23.15 -5.81 35.01
CA ASP A 47 23.21 -4.58 35.79
C ASP A 47 22.60 -3.39 35.01
N MET A 48 21.28 -3.22 35.12
CA MET A 48 20.57 -2.08 34.56
C MET A 48 20.80 -0.87 35.47
N PRO A 49 21.26 0.28 34.94
CA PRO A 49 21.47 1.46 35.77
C PRO A 49 20.13 1.92 36.37
N GLU A 50 19.97 1.77 37.68
CA GLU A 50 18.80 2.25 38.41
C GLU A 50 18.82 3.78 38.47
N VAL A 51 17.85 4.41 37.82
CA VAL A 51 17.71 5.88 37.85
C VAL A 51 17.00 6.28 39.14
N ASN A 52 17.70 6.98 40.02
CA ASN A 52 17.15 7.48 41.29
C ASN A 52 16.90 9.00 41.21
N PRO A 53 15.78 9.53 41.75
CA PRO A 53 15.51 10.97 41.82
C PRO A 53 16.59 11.83 42.53
N GLY A 54 17.53 11.22 43.27
CA GLY A 54 18.69 11.91 43.84
C GLY A 54 19.91 12.07 42.92
N MET A 55 19.88 11.54 41.69
CA MET A 55 21.02 11.61 40.76
C MET A 55 21.28 13.04 40.27
N SER A 56 22.56 13.41 40.23
CA SER A 56 23.01 14.64 39.59
C SER A 56 22.75 14.61 38.08
N GLN A 57 22.71 15.78 37.45
CA GLN A 57 22.50 15.91 36.01
C GLN A 57 23.58 15.16 35.19
N GLN A 58 24.81 15.13 35.69
CA GLN A 58 25.91 14.41 35.04
C GLN A 58 25.72 12.89 35.13
N GLU A 59 25.31 12.38 36.29
CA GLU A 59 25.01 10.94 36.47
C GLU A 59 23.82 10.51 35.61
N LEU A 60 22.79 11.36 35.46
CA LEU A 60 21.68 11.10 34.55
C LEU A 60 22.14 11.04 33.08
N TYR A 61 23.06 11.91 32.68
CA TYR A 61 23.62 11.91 31.32
C TYR A 61 24.42 10.63 31.06
N GLU A 62 25.24 10.20 32.02
CA GLU A 62 26.01 8.97 31.94
C GLU A 62 25.12 7.72 31.93
N ALA A 63 24.08 7.68 32.77
CA ALA A 63 23.08 6.61 32.78
C ALA A 63 22.35 6.50 31.44
N ASN A 64 21.95 7.64 30.86
CA ASN A 64 21.29 7.68 29.55
C ASN A 64 22.22 7.18 28.42
N ARG A 65 23.50 7.61 28.43
CA ARG A 65 24.48 7.15 27.45
C ARG A 65 24.73 5.64 27.55
N ARG A 66 24.78 5.08 28.76
CA ARG A 66 24.90 3.63 28.99
C ARG A 66 23.66 2.86 28.50
N LEU A 67 22.46 3.36 28.80
CA LEU A 67 21.21 2.80 28.31
C LEU A 67 21.16 2.79 26.77
N GLN A 68 21.54 3.90 26.14
CA GLN A 68 21.55 4.00 24.68
C GLN A 68 22.57 3.06 24.03
N ALA A 69 23.77 2.92 24.62
CA ALA A 69 24.75 1.94 24.17
C ALA A 69 24.21 0.50 24.27
N ARG A 70 23.51 0.17 25.36
CA ARG A 70 22.90 -1.15 25.55
C ARG A 70 21.76 -1.42 24.58
N CYS A 71 20.90 -0.43 24.31
CA CYS A 71 19.87 -0.55 23.28
C CYS A 71 20.47 -0.84 21.90
N ASN A 72 21.59 -0.19 21.56
CA ASN A 72 22.30 -0.44 20.30
C ASN A 72 22.90 -1.84 20.25
N GLU A 73 23.46 -2.32 21.36
CA GLU A 73 24.03 -3.67 21.48
C GLU A 73 22.95 -4.75 21.34
N LEU A 74 21.83 -4.64 22.07
CA LEU A 74 20.69 -5.54 21.95
C LEU A 74 20.10 -5.53 20.53
N SER A 75 20.06 -4.36 19.87
CA SER A 75 19.62 -4.27 18.48
C SER A 75 20.59 -4.97 17.52
N ARG A 76 21.89 -4.99 17.83
CA ARG A 76 22.90 -5.72 17.05
C ARG A 76 22.76 -7.23 17.28
N GLU A 77 22.66 -7.67 18.53
CA GLU A 77 22.43 -9.07 18.91
C GLU A 77 21.16 -9.62 18.25
N GLN A 78 20.06 -8.85 18.26
CA GLN A 78 18.81 -9.26 17.61
C GLN A 78 18.96 -9.41 16.09
N ARG A 79 19.75 -8.56 15.44
CA ARG A 79 20.04 -8.68 14.00
C ARG A 79 20.94 -9.87 13.69
N GLU A 80 21.95 -10.12 14.53
CA GLU A 80 22.84 -11.27 14.39
C GLU A 80 22.06 -12.58 14.59
N ALA A 81 21.28 -12.69 15.67
CA ALA A 81 20.42 -13.86 15.92
C ALA A 81 19.38 -14.07 14.80
N SER A 82 18.82 -12.98 14.24
CA SER A 82 17.91 -13.08 13.09
C SER A 82 18.61 -13.55 11.82
N ARG A 83 19.88 -13.14 11.62
CA ARG A 83 20.69 -13.56 10.48
C ARG A 83 21.09 -15.03 10.60
N ASP A 84 21.47 -15.46 11.79
CA ASP A 84 21.86 -16.85 12.05
C ASP A 84 20.64 -17.78 11.96
N ALA A 85 19.48 -17.37 12.49
CA ALA A 85 18.22 -18.11 12.31
C ALA A 85 17.76 -18.17 10.84
N LEU A 86 18.14 -17.19 10.01
CA LEU A 86 17.87 -17.22 8.58
C LEU A 86 18.85 -18.16 7.86
N ALA A 87 20.14 -18.12 8.24
CA ALA A 87 21.17 -19.01 7.73
C ALA A 87 20.87 -20.49 8.01
N ASP A 88 20.42 -20.80 9.24
CA ASP A 88 20.02 -22.16 9.63
C ASP A 88 18.80 -22.66 8.85
N ARG A 89 17.84 -21.78 8.51
CA ARG A 89 16.72 -22.16 7.64
C ARG A 89 17.16 -22.43 6.20
N THR A 90 18.12 -21.68 5.68
CA THR A 90 18.66 -21.93 4.33
C THR A 90 19.53 -23.17 4.28
N ASN A 91 20.27 -23.49 5.34
CA ASN A 91 21.17 -24.65 5.37
C ASN A 91 20.47 -25.95 5.80
N GLY A 92 19.31 -25.87 6.46
CA GLY A 92 18.54 -27.04 6.91
C GLY A 92 17.56 -27.60 5.87
N ALA A 93 17.47 -27.02 4.67
CA ALA A 93 16.50 -27.42 3.64
C ALA A 93 17.10 -28.31 2.53
N ASP A 94 18.39 -28.66 2.59
CA ASP A 94 19.11 -29.35 1.52
C ASP A 94 19.09 -30.89 1.60
N LEU A 95 18.19 -31.49 2.40
CA LEU A 95 18.05 -32.95 2.42
C LEU A 95 16.57 -33.33 2.26
N ASP A 96 16.28 -33.85 1.06
CA ASP A 96 15.13 -34.68 0.69
C ASP A 96 13.86 -33.92 0.23
N ASP A 97 13.78 -33.56 -1.04
CA ASP A 97 13.06 -34.36 -2.04
C ASP A 97 13.05 -33.63 -3.39
N SER A 98 13.37 -34.36 -4.44
CA SER A 98 13.43 -33.87 -5.81
C SER A 98 12.02 -33.57 -6.34
N GLN A 99 11.62 -32.31 -6.28
CA GLN A 99 10.68 -31.76 -7.26
C GLN A 99 11.33 -30.53 -7.88
N ASP A 100 11.40 -30.54 -9.21
CA ASP A 100 11.79 -29.41 -10.05
C ASP A 100 10.80 -28.23 -9.82
N GLU A 101 10.80 -27.62 -8.64
CA GLU A 101 10.15 -26.34 -8.42
C GLU A 101 10.92 -25.34 -9.27
N GLU A 102 10.26 -24.87 -10.33
CA GLU A 102 10.77 -23.83 -11.19
C GLU A 102 11.18 -22.64 -10.32
N VAL A 103 12.50 -22.43 -10.15
CA VAL A 103 13.03 -21.44 -9.22
C VAL A 103 12.72 -20.05 -9.77
N VAL A 104 11.56 -19.52 -9.38
CA VAL A 104 11.16 -18.13 -9.65
C VAL A 104 12.17 -17.21 -8.96
N ASP A 105 12.66 -16.22 -9.70
CA ASP A 105 13.67 -15.29 -9.22
C ASP A 105 13.15 -14.53 -7.98
N ILE A 106 13.99 -14.43 -6.95
CA ILE A 106 13.70 -13.69 -5.72
C ILE A 106 13.34 -12.24 -6.05
N ASP A 107 13.96 -11.64 -7.07
CA ASP A 107 13.70 -10.27 -7.46
C ASP A 107 12.34 -10.10 -8.15
N GLU A 108 11.85 -11.11 -8.89
CA GLU A 108 10.48 -11.13 -9.41
C GLU A 108 9.44 -11.24 -8.29
N LYS A 109 9.67 -12.11 -7.29
CA LYS A 109 8.81 -12.20 -6.11
C LYS A 109 8.71 -10.87 -5.37
N LYS A 110 9.84 -10.17 -5.18
CA LYS A 110 9.86 -8.82 -4.57
C LYS A 110 9.11 -7.80 -5.43
N PHE A 111 9.23 -7.89 -6.75
CA PHE A 111 8.55 -7.00 -7.68
C PHE A 111 7.03 -7.18 -7.61
N ILE A 112 6.51 -8.40 -7.74
CA ILE A 112 5.06 -8.70 -7.59
C ILE A 112 4.55 -8.28 -6.20
N LYS A 113 5.34 -8.53 -5.16
CA LYS A 113 5.01 -8.05 -3.81
C LYS A 113 4.93 -6.53 -3.72
N ALA A 114 5.79 -5.80 -4.43
CA ALA A 114 5.74 -4.34 -4.50
C ALA A 114 4.48 -3.84 -5.25
N LEU A 115 4.04 -4.56 -6.28
CA LEU A 115 2.77 -4.29 -6.97
C LEU A 115 1.57 -4.50 -6.05
N GLY A 116 1.58 -5.52 -5.19
CA GLY A 116 0.56 -5.69 -4.14
C GLY A 116 0.45 -4.49 -3.20
N LYS A 117 1.58 -3.88 -2.84
CA LYS A 117 1.58 -2.65 -2.01
C LYS A 117 1.00 -1.46 -2.78
N LYS A 118 1.31 -1.32 -4.07
CA LYS A 118 0.73 -0.30 -4.94
C LYS A 118 -0.78 -0.47 -5.03
N PHE A 119 -1.23 -1.68 -5.36
CA PHE A 119 -2.63 -2.06 -5.49
C PHE A 119 -3.44 -1.72 -4.22
N CYS A 120 -2.88 -2.03 -3.04
CA CYS A 120 -3.48 -1.71 -1.74
C CYS A 120 -3.78 -0.21 -1.54
N ASN A 121 -2.97 0.67 -2.15
CA ASN A 121 -3.09 2.12 -2.02
C ASN A 121 -3.85 2.77 -3.18
N THR A 122 -3.92 2.13 -4.35
CA THR A 122 -4.49 2.73 -5.56
C THR A 122 -5.83 2.15 -6.00
N HIS A 123 -6.16 0.93 -5.57
CA HIS A 123 -7.36 0.22 -6.00
C HIS A 123 -8.15 -0.26 -4.79
N PHE A 124 -7.80 -1.41 -4.23
CA PHE A 124 -8.48 -1.97 -3.06
C PHE A 124 -7.56 -2.21 -1.88
N ILE A 125 -8.04 -1.84 -0.69
CA ILE A 125 -7.44 -2.25 0.58
C ILE A 125 -7.50 -3.78 0.75
N TRP A 126 -8.61 -4.42 0.36
CA TRP A 126 -8.80 -5.87 0.36
C TRP A 126 -9.15 -6.35 -1.05
N VAL A 127 -8.39 -7.30 -1.59
CA VAL A 127 -8.78 -7.97 -2.83
C VAL A 127 -10.08 -8.74 -2.54
N PRO A 128 -11.19 -8.44 -3.24
CA PRO A 128 -12.44 -9.17 -3.02
C PRO A 128 -12.25 -10.61 -3.50
N HIS A 129 -12.72 -11.59 -2.72
CA HIS A 129 -12.70 -13.01 -3.11
C HIS A 129 -11.37 -13.45 -3.75
N PRO A 130 -10.22 -13.34 -3.06
CA PRO A 130 -8.91 -13.54 -3.69
C PRO A 130 -8.80 -14.89 -4.40
N ASP A 131 -9.30 -15.97 -3.79
CA ASP A 131 -9.26 -17.32 -4.37
C ASP A 131 -10.05 -17.43 -5.68
N GLU A 132 -11.10 -16.63 -5.86
CA GLU A 132 -11.92 -16.60 -7.07
C GLU A 132 -11.35 -15.62 -8.11
N VAL A 133 -10.83 -14.47 -7.68
CA VAL A 133 -10.36 -13.41 -8.58
C VAL A 133 -9.14 -13.84 -9.40
N TYR A 134 -8.12 -14.47 -8.80
CA TYR A 134 -6.94 -14.86 -9.58
C TYR A 134 -7.20 -16.07 -10.49
N GLY A 135 -8.22 -16.87 -10.21
CA GLY A 135 -8.63 -18.00 -11.04
C GLY A 135 -9.69 -17.67 -12.10
N ALA A 136 -10.25 -16.46 -12.08
CA ALA A 136 -11.32 -16.07 -12.98
C ALA A 136 -10.82 -15.74 -14.40
N GLU A 137 -11.63 -16.12 -15.39
CA GLU A 137 -11.47 -15.64 -16.77
C GLU A 137 -12.10 -14.25 -16.92
N LEU A 138 -11.58 -13.45 -17.86
CA LEU A 138 -12.17 -12.16 -18.17
C LEU A 138 -13.51 -12.34 -18.87
N ASP A 139 -14.56 -11.79 -18.28
CA ASP A 139 -15.91 -11.78 -18.87
C ASP A 139 -16.00 -10.68 -19.95
N PRO A 140 -16.17 -11.02 -21.24
CA PRO A 140 -16.23 -10.03 -22.33
C PRO A 140 -17.46 -9.12 -22.24
N ASP A 141 -18.53 -9.56 -21.56
CA ASP A 141 -19.78 -8.80 -21.43
C ASP A 141 -19.80 -7.94 -20.14
N TYR A 142 -18.71 -7.95 -19.37
CA TYR A 142 -18.59 -7.15 -18.15
C TYR A 142 -18.78 -5.66 -18.42
N ASN A 143 -19.76 -5.08 -17.73
CA ASN A 143 -20.01 -3.65 -17.71
C ASN A 143 -19.45 -3.02 -16.43
N PRO A 144 -18.46 -2.10 -16.52
CA PRO A 144 -17.91 -1.39 -15.35
C PRO A 144 -18.94 -0.59 -14.56
N LEU A 145 -20.07 -0.19 -15.17
CA LEU A 145 -21.16 0.52 -14.47
C LEU A 145 -21.87 -0.39 -13.46
N ASP A 146 -21.92 -1.70 -13.75
CA ASP A 146 -22.64 -2.67 -12.95
C ASP A 146 -21.74 -3.31 -11.87
N ARG A 147 -20.49 -2.86 -11.74
CA ARG A 147 -19.47 -3.37 -10.80
C ARG A 147 -20.00 -3.56 -9.38
N PHE A 148 -20.72 -2.55 -8.89
CA PHE A 148 -21.26 -2.52 -7.53
C PHE A 148 -22.79 -2.68 -7.49
N SER A 149 -23.42 -2.98 -8.63
CA SER A 149 -24.86 -3.32 -8.68
C SER A 149 -25.13 -4.53 -7.79
N ARG A 150 -26.33 -4.61 -7.18
CA ARG A 150 -26.70 -5.74 -6.30
C ARG A 150 -27.05 -7.02 -7.07
N GLU A 151 -27.52 -6.87 -8.31
CA GLU A 151 -28.12 -7.96 -9.09
C GLU A 151 -27.09 -9.01 -9.53
N ASN A 152 -25.82 -8.61 -9.72
CA ASN A 152 -24.76 -9.45 -10.28
C ASN A 152 -23.56 -9.60 -9.32
N GLN A 153 -23.81 -9.55 -8.01
CA GLN A 153 -22.78 -9.87 -7.01
C GLN A 153 -22.72 -11.37 -6.72
N PRO A 154 -21.53 -11.93 -6.49
CA PRO A 154 -20.20 -11.28 -6.41
C PRO A 154 -19.47 -11.11 -7.75
N GLN A 155 -19.99 -11.64 -8.86
CA GLN A 155 -19.27 -11.77 -10.14
C GLN A 155 -18.76 -10.43 -10.68
N ASN A 156 -19.57 -9.38 -10.63
CA ASN A 156 -19.16 -8.06 -11.13
C ASN A 156 -18.06 -7.41 -10.29
N ARG A 157 -18.00 -7.69 -8.98
CA ARG A 157 -16.87 -7.26 -8.13
C ARG A 157 -15.61 -8.02 -8.49
N ILE A 158 -15.72 -9.34 -8.68
CA ILE A 158 -14.62 -10.21 -9.09
C ILE A 158 -14.03 -9.73 -10.42
N GLN A 159 -14.87 -9.50 -11.43
CA GLN A 159 -14.44 -9.01 -12.75
C GLN A 159 -13.80 -7.62 -12.69
N GLY A 160 -14.35 -6.71 -11.89
CA GLY A 160 -13.75 -5.39 -11.68
C GLY A 160 -12.36 -5.48 -11.05
N ALA A 161 -12.20 -6.31 -10.02
CA ALA A 161 -10.90 -6.52 -9.37
C ALA A 161 -9.89 -7.25 -10.26
N LEU A 162 -10.31 -8.26 -11.02
CA LEU A 162 -9.46 -8.98 -11.97
C LEU A 162 -8.89 -8.03 -13.03
N ARG A 163 -9.71 -7.11 -13.57
CA ARG A 163 -9.28 -6.13 -14.57
C ARG A 163 -8.24 -5.16 -14.00
N GLU A 164 -8.45 -4.65 -12.79
CA GLU A 164 -7.46 -3.78 -12.12
C GLU A 164 -6.17 -4.52 -11.76
N LEU A 165 -6.25 -5.81 -11.38
CA LEU A 165 -5.07 -6.65 -11.15
C LEU A 165 -4.29 -6.85 -12.44
N ARG A 166 -4.95 -7.14 -13.55
CA ARG A 166 -4.31 -7.29 -14.87
C ARG A 166 -3.75 -5.98 -15.42
N GLU A 167 -4.33 -4.84 -15.07
CA GLU A 167 -3.74 -3.53 -15.38
C GLU A 167 -2.49 -3.25 -14.51
N THR A 168 -2.49 -3.70 -13.26
CA THR A 168 -1.40 -3.45 -12.30
C THR A 168 -0.21 -4.38 -12.50
N ILE A 169 -0.49 -5.65 -12.78
CA ILE A 169 0.50 -6.72 -12.95
C ILE A 169 0.87 -6.80 -14.43
N PRO A 170 2.17 -6.80 -14.80
CA PRO A 170 2.57 -6.92 -16.20
C PRO A 170 2.06 -8.20 -16.87
N GLU A 171 1.76 -8.11 -18.17
CA GLU A 171 1.13 -9.18 -18.96
C GLU A 171 1.97 -10.48 -18.99
N GLU A 172 3.29 -10.37 -18.87
CA GLU A 172 4.18 -11.55 -18.82
C GLU A 172 3.88 -12.49 -17.65
N TYR A 173 3.20 -12.01 -16.60
CA TYR A 173 2.80 -12.78 -15.41
C TYR A 173 1.32 -13.20 -15.44
N HIS A 174 0.59 -13.01 -16.55
CA HIS A 174 -0.84 -13.35 -16.66
C HIS A 174 -1.09 -14.79 -17.12
N ASP A 175 -0.06 -15.63 -17.24
CA ASP A 175 -0.25 -17.06 -17.44
C ASP A 175 -1.15 -17.61 -16.32
N ALA A 176 -2.17 -18.39 -16.68
CA ALA A 176 -3.23 -18.74 -15.73
C ALA A 176 -2.69 -19.50 -14.50
N GLU A 177 -1.70 -20.38 -14.70
CA GLU A 177 -1.12 -21.17 -13.62
C GLU A 177 -0.23 -20.31 -12.72
N GLU A 178 0.62 -19.46 -13.32
CA GLU A 178 1.46 -18.52 -12.56
C GLU A 178 0.63 -17.48 -11.80
N PHE A 179 -0.39 -16.90 -12.47
CA PHE A 179 -1.25 -15.84 -11.97
C PHE A 179 -2.06 -16.30 -10.76
N ALA A 180 -2.69 -17.48 -10.86
CA ALA A 180 -3.41 -18.12 -9.75
C ALA A 180 -2.47 -18.69 -8.67
N GLY A 181 -1.25 -19.07 -9.04
CA GLY A 181 -0.23 -19.66 -8.15
C GLY A 181 0.63 -18.65 -7.42
N TRP A 182 1.90 -18.54 -7.82
CA TRP A 182 2.88 -17.76 -7.04
C TRP A 182 2.64 -16.25 -7.10
N VAL A 183 2.07 -15.74 -8.20
CA VAL A 183 1.78 -14.31 -8.37
C VAL A 183 0.72 -13.87 -7.37
N SER A 184 -0.40 -14.59 -7.28
CA SER A 184 -1.47 -14.31 -6.30
C SER A 184 -0.94 -14.28 -4.87
N SER A 185 -0.09 -15.25 -4.53
CA SER A 185 0.54 -15.38 -3.21
C SER A 185 1.45 -14.18 -2.89
N GLN A 186 2.38 -13.81 -3.78
CA GLN A 186 3.28 -12.68 -3.55
C GLN A 186 2.54 -11.34 -3.57
N HIS A 187 1.57 -11.17 -4.46
CA HIS A 187 0.76 -9.97 -4.54
C HIS A 187 -0.08 -9.80 -3.26
N GLY A 188 -0.77 -10.85 -2.83
CA GLY A 188 -1.52 -10.88 -1.57
C GLY A 188 -0.65 -10.59 -0.34
N ALA A 189 0.57 -11.15 -0.30
CA ALA A 189 1.54 -10.82 0.75
C ALA A 189 1.97 -9.33 0.72
N GLY A 190 2.01 -8.73 -0.46
CA GLY A 190 2.24 -7.29 -0.66
C GLY A 190 1.10 -6.44 -0.09
N VAL A 191 -0.14 -6.77 -0.45
CA VAL A 191 -1.34 -6.10 0.05
C VAL A 191 -1.39 -6.16 1.58
N LYS A 192 -1.23 -7.36 2.16
CA LYS A 192 -1.22 -7.55 3.62
C LYS A 192 -0.12 -6.74 4.31
N ALA A 193 1.11 -6.79 3.79
CA ALA A 193 2.24 -6.06 4.37
C ALA A 193 2.02 -4.53 4.34
N GLU A 194 1.38 -4.01 3.29
CA GLU A 194 1.07 -2.59 3.21
C GLU A 194 -0.01 -2.17 4.20
N ARG A 195 -1.05 -2.99 4.41
CA ARG A 195 -2.05 -2.72 5.46
C ARG A 195 -1.43 -2.64 6.85
N GLU A 196 -0.59 -3.62 7.20
CA GLU A 196 0.11 -3.61 8.50
C GLU A 196 1.01 -2.38 8.66
N ARG A 197 1.73 -2.02 7.60
CA ARG A 197 2.58 -0.82 7.57
C ARG A 197 1.78 0.46 7.73
N ALA A 198 0.68 0.61 6.98
CA ALA A 198 -0.22 1.76 7.03
C ALA A 198 -0.82 1.91 8.44
N ARG A 199 -1.38 0.82 9.00
CA ARG A 199 -1.90 0.79 10.37
C ARG A 199 -0.89 1.33 11.38
N ASN A 200 0.31 0.75 11.39
CA ASN A 200 1.36 1.13 12.33
C ASN A 200 1.78 2.60 12.14
N ARG A 201 1.90 3.05 10.88
CA ARG A 201 2.27 4.42 10.54
C ARG A 201 1.23 5.44 10.99
N MET A 202 -0.06 5.18 10.73
CA MET A 202 -1.16 6.06 11.15
C MET A 202 -1.19 6.17 12.68
N ARG A 203 -1.04 5.05 13.40
CA ARG A 203 -1.12 5.05 14.86
C ARG A 203 0.10 5.61 15.59
N ALA A 204 1.27 5.55 14.96
CA ALA A 204 2.50 6.08 15.55
C ALA A 204 2.63 7.62 15.45
N ASN A 205 1.77 8.30 14.68
CA ASN A 205 1.93 9.72 14.38
C ASN A 205 0.66 10.56 14.67
N PRO A 206 0.16 10.57 15.92
CA PRO A 206 -1.07 11.29 16.29
C PRO A 206 -1.02 12.81 16.06
N SER A 207 0.17 13.40 16.13
CA SER A 207 0.37 14.83 15.92
C SER A 207 0.00 15.28 14.50
N LEU A 208 0.10 14.38 13.51
CA LEU A 208 -0.33 14.66 12.13
C LEU A 208 -1.84 14.85 12.02
N PHE A 209 -2.61 14.36 13.00
CA PHE A 209 -4.06 14.50 13.09
C PHE A 209 -4.49 15.53 14.14
N GLY A 210 -3.55 16.34 14.64
CA GLY A 210 -3.82 17.32 15.70
C GLY A 210 -4.24 16.66 17.00
N ARG A 211 -3.65 15.50 17.35
CA ARG A 211 -3.90 14.78 18.60
C ARG A 211 -2.62 14.59 19.39
N THR A 212 -2.76 14.53 20.71
CA THR A 212 -1.66 14.16 21.59
C THR A 212 -1.50 12.64 21.66
N LEU A 213 -0.29 12.17 22.00
CA LEU A 213 -0.07 10.74 22.24
C LEU A 213 -0.98 10.20 23.35
N LYS A 214 -1.29 11.02 24.36
CA LYS A 214 -2.17 10.63 25.47
C LYS A 214 -3.62 10.44 25.05
N GLU A 215 -4.14 11.19 24.08
CA GLU A 215 -5.52 10.98 23.60
C GLU A 215 -5.61 9.83 22.59
N TRP A 216 -4.47 9.41 22.04
CA TRP A 216 -4.41 8.49 20.91
C TRP A 216 -3.92 7.09 21.27
N ALA A 217 -3.27 6.89 22.41
CA ALA A 217 -2.55 5.66 22.70
C ALA A 217 -3.46 4.43 22.80
N THR A 218 -4.55 4.50 23.56
CA THR A 218 -5.42 3.34 23.82
C THR A 218 -6.76 3.42 23.09
N PRO A 219 -7.43 2.26 22.83
CA PRO A 219 -8.79 2.24 22.33
C PRO A 219 -9.77 3.08 23.16
N GLU A 220 -9.66 3.08 24.48
CA GLU A 220 -10.57 3.80 25.39
C GLU A 220 -10.41 5.31 25.24
N GLN A 221 -9.19 5.79 25.02
CA GLN A 221 -8.92 7.21 24.81
C GLN A 221 -9.48 7.69 23.47
N ARG A 222 -9.41 6.83 22.44
CA ARG A 222 -9.97 7.11 21.11
C ARG A 222 -11.51 7.12 21.10
N GLU A 223 -12.19 6.65 22.13
CA GLU A 223 -13.66 6.81 22.30
C GLU A 223 -14.10 8.28 22.17
N ALA A 224 -13.25 9.23 22.59
CA ALA A 224 -13.51 10.65 22.44
C ALA A 224 -13.64 11.12 20.97
N PHE A 225 -13.26 10.27 20.00
CA PHE A 225 -13.31 10.56 18.57
C PHE A 225 -14.44 9.86 17.82
N MET A 226 -15.33 9.14 18.49
CA MET A 226 -16.33 8.31 17.80
C MET A 226 -17.27 9.14 16.90
N GLU A 227 -17.64 10.35 17.33
CA GLU A 227 -18.44 11.27 16.50
C GLU A 227 -17.68 11.69 15.23
N LEU A 228 -16.36 11.89 15.31
CA LEU A 228 -15.52 12.25 14.17
C LEU A 228 -15.50 11.17 13.08
N ILE A 229 -15.65 9.90 13.46
CA ILE A 229 -15.69 8.78 12.52
C ILE A 229 -17.11 8.41 12.06
N GLY A 230 -18.12 9.19 12.47
CA GLY A 230 -19.50 9.07 12.00
C GLY A 230 -20.47 8.42 12.96
N ARG A 231 -20.11 8.22 14.24
CA ARG A 231 -21.07 7.68 15.22
C ARG A 231 -22.26 8.62 15.40
N ARG A 232 -23.47 8.07 15.26
CA ARG A 232 -24.74 8.78 15.44
C ARG A 232 -25.69 7.95 16.30
N PRO A 233 -26.57 8.59 17.10
CA PRO A 233 -27.63 7.88 17.80
C PRO A 233 -28.65 7.32 16.81
N VAL A 234 -29.17 6.13 17.08
CA VAL A 234 -30.28 5.55 16.31
C VAL A 234 -31.55 6.37 16.62
N PRO A 235 -32.33 6.81 15.61
CA PRO A 235 -33.57 7.52 15.84
C PRO A 235 -34.51 6.75 16.78
N ASN A 236 -35.00 7.43 17.81
CA ASN A 236 -35.89 6.88 18.85
C ASN A 236 -35.26 5.81 19.76
N LYS A 237 -33.93 5.65 19.75
CA LYS A 237 -33.21 4.72 20.63
C LYS A 237 -31.92 5.37 21.17
N PRO A 238 -32.00 6.13 22.28
CA PRO A 238 -30.90 6.98 22.75
C PRO A 238 -29.65 6.20 23.18
N ASP A 239 -29.79 4.91 23.54
CA ASP A 239 -28.69 4.05 23.96
C ASP A 239 -28.09 3.22 22.82
N GLU A 240 -28.65 3.29 21.62
CA GLU A 240 -28.15 2.61 20.43
C GLU A 240 -27.49 3.62 19.48
N TYR A 241 -26.38 3.20 18.86
CA TYR A 241 -25.63 4.02 17.91
C TYR A 241 -25.34 3.21 16.65
N TYR A 242 -25.15 3.91 15.54
CA TYR A 242 -24.61 3.37 14.31
C TYR A 242 -23.50 4.30 13.80
N TYR A 243 -22.71 3.81 12.85
CA TYR A 243 -21.71 4.63 12.15
C TYR A 243 -22.25 4.96 10.77
N ASP A 244 -22.42 6.24 10.49
CA ASP A 244 -22.82 6.73 9.17
C ASP A 244 -21.65 6.58 8.19
N THR A 245 -21.94 6.08 6.99
CA THR A 245 -20.95 5.89 5.92
C THR A 245 -20.49 7.22 5.33
N TYR A 246 -21.41 8.14 5.08
CA TYR A 246 -21.14 9.36 4.31
C TYR A 246 -21.14 10.61 5.18
N ASN A 247 -22.04 10.70 6.16
CA ASN A 247 -22.18 11.87 7.02
C ASN A 247 -21.19 11.81 8.20
N VAL A 248 -19.91 11.88 7.85
CA VAL A 248 -18.76 11.71 8.74
C VAL A 248 -17.94 13.01 8.78
N PRO A 249 -17.69 13.59 9.97
CA PRO A 249 -16.92 14.83 10.09
C PRO A 249 -15.54 14.78 9.43
N LEU A 250 -14.81 13.66 9.59
CA LEU A 250 -13.48 13.47 9.00
C LEU A 250 -13.46 13.38 7.47
N LEU A 251 -14.62 13.28 6.82
CA LEU A 251 -14.69 13.24 5.36
C LEU A 251 -14.92 14.62 4.75
N HIS A 252 -15.43 15.60 5.48
CA HIS A 252 -15.85 16.87 4.90
C HIS A 252 -14.88 18.02 5.20
N GLU A 253 -14.65 18.88 4.21
CA GLU A 253 -14.10 20.23 4.41
C GLU A 253 -15.11 21.05 5.24
N ASP A 254 -14.64 21.78 6.25
CA ASP A 254 -15.45 22.69 7.08
C ASP A 254 -16.81 22.12 7.54
N TYR A 255 -16.79 20.89 8.07
CA TYR A 255 -17.99 20.15 8.46
C TYR A 255 -18.87 20.92 9.48
N ASP A 256 -20.14 21.11 9.14
CA ASP A 256 -21.10 21.92 9.91
C ASP A 256 -22.15 21.10 10.68
N GLY A 257 -22.01 19.77 10.69
CA GLY A 257 -22.98 18.85 11.31
C GLY A 257 -23.86 18.09 10.30
N SER A 258 -23.74 18.40 9.00
CA SER A 258 -24.55 17.79 7.94
C SER A 258 -23.71 17.26 6.77
N PHE A 259 -24.31 16.33 6.01
CA PHE A 259 -23.69 15.80 4.80
C PHE A 259 -23.74 16.84 3.70
N ASP A 260 -22.57 17.19 3.16
CA ASP A 260 -22.40 18.17 2.10
C ASP A 260 -21.65 17.52 0.94
N ILE A 261 -22.39 17.28 -0.15
CA ILE A 261 -21.86 16.56 -1.31
C ILE A 261 -20.72 17.30 -2.01
N ASP A 262 -20.66 18.62 -1.88
CA ASP A 262 -19.61 19.45 -2.51
C ASP A 262 -18.33 19.48 -1.67
N LYS A 263 -18.40 19.05 -0.40
CA LYS A 263 -17.28 19.08 0.55
C LYS A 263 -16.78 17.70 0.98
N ILE A 264 -17.51 16.62 0.65
CA ILE A 264 -17.08 15.27 0.98
C ILE A 264 -15.75 14.93 0.29
N PHE A 265 -14.90 14.18 0.99
CA PHE A 265 -13.54 13.83 0.64
C PHE A 265 -12.55 14.99 0.47
N LEU A 266 -12.88 16.18 0.99
CA LEU A 266 -12.02 17.38 0.93
C LEU A 266 -11.45 17.82 2.29
N ASN A 267 -11.64 17.03 3.35
CA ASN A 267 -11.02 17.31 4.65
C ASN A 267 -9.47 17.29 4.56
N GLU A 268 -8.77 18.27 5.15
CA GLU A 268 -7.30 18.35 5.07
C GLU A 268 -6.59 17.10 5.63
N LEU A 269 -7.20 16.44 6.62
CA LEU A 269 -6.65 15.22 7.20
C LEU A 269 -6.65 14.05 6.19
N LEU A 270 -7.49 14.06 5.16
CA LEU A 270 -7.45 13.07 4.08
C LEU A 270 -6.21 13.25 3.21
N PHE A 271 -5.85 14.50 2.88
CA PHE A 271 -4.61 14.78 2.13
C PHE A 271 -3.39 14.35 2.94
N ILE A 272 -3.36 14.67 4.24
CA ILE A 272 -2.29 14.22 5.15
C ILE A 272 -2.22 12.69 5.19
N THR A 273 -3.37 12.01 5.30
CA THR A 273 -3.46 10.55 5.29
C THR A 273 -2.91 9.98 3.98
N HIS A 274 -3.30 10.54 2.84
CA HIS A 274 -2.80 10.10 1.53
C HIS A 274 -1.28 10.27 1.41
N ALA A 275 -0.75 11.44 1.77
CA ALA A 275 0.69 11.68 1.78
C ALA A 275 1.41 10.73 2.73
N LEU A 276 0.80 10.42 3.87
CA LEU A 276 1.37 9.47 4.82
C LEU A 276 1.44 8.05 4.23
N LEU A 277 0.48 7.65 3.41
CA LEU A 277 0.47 6.36 2.70
C LEU A 277 1.53 6.31 1.57
N THR A 278 1.56 7.32 0.70
CA THR A 278 2.37 7.32 -0.53
C THR A 278 3.78 7.90 -0.37
N LYS A 279 3.95 8.90 0.49
CA LYS A 279 5.22 9.61 0.73
C LYS A 279 5.83 9.28 2.11
N GLY A 280 5.09 8.59 2.98
CA GLY A 280 5.54 8.26 4.33
C GLY A 280 5.42 9.43 5.32
N VAL A 281 6.04 9.28 6.49
CA VAL A 281 5.91 10.25 7.60
C VAL A 281 6.38 11.65 7.22
N THR A 282 7.41 11.73 6.38
CA THR A 282 7.93 13.01 5.86
C THR A 282 6.88 13.76 5.05
N GLY A 283 6.21 13.10 4.10
CA GLY A 283 5.16 13.73 3.30
C GLY A 283 3.93 14.11 4.11
N GLY A 284 3.51 13.27 5.07
CA GLY A 284 2.45 13.63 6.01
C GLY A 284 2.80 14.86 6.85
N THR A 285 4.04 14.94 7.34
CA THR A 285 4.54 16.09 8.13
C THR A 285 4.61 17.37 7.29
N GLU A 286 5.04 17.26 6.03
CA GLU A 286 5.09 18.39 5.11
C GLU A 286 3.72 19.01 4.90
N LEU A 287 2.69 18.19 4.65
CA LEU A 287 1.32 18.71 4.52
C LEU A 287 0.78 19.25 5.85
N ALA A 288 1.01 18.55 6.96
CA ALA A 288 0.50 18.96 8.27
C ALA A 288 1.13 20.26 8.79
N THR A 289 2.37 20.58 8.39
CA THR A 289 3.12 21.71 8.95
C THR A 289 3.49 22.79 7.92
N GLY A 290 3.32 22.52 6.63
CA GLY A 290 3.80 23.37 5.53
C GLY A 290 5.32 23.41 5.40
N LYS A 291 6.08 22.61 6.17
CA LYS A 291 7.55 22.62 6.15
C LYS A 291 8.07 21.54 5.20
N THR A 292 8.91 21.95 4.25
CA THR A 292 9.57 21.02 3.32
C THR A 292 10.40 19.99 4.07
N ALA A 293 10.09 18.72 3.89
CA ALA A 293 10.88 17.62 4.42
C ALA A 293 12.04 17.27 3.47
N PRO A 294 13.13 16.64 3.97
CA PRO A 294 14.18 16.14 3.09
C PRO A 294 13.61 15.20 2.02
N PRO A 295 14.10 15.28 0.77
CA PRO A 295 13.59 14.45 -0.31
C PRO A 295 13.89 12.98 -0.01
N VAL A 296 12.84 12.21 0.22
CA VAL A 296 12.90 10.74 0.24
C VAL A 296 12.32 10.26 -1.09
N GLU A 297 12.86 9.17 -1.63
CA GLU A 297 12.25 8.51 -2.79
C GLU A 297 10.84 8.05 -2.40
N ALA A 298 9.82 8.82 -2.82
CA ALA A 298 8.44 8.57 -2.48
C ALA A 298 7.92 7.34 -3.24
N ASN A 299 7.05 6.55 -2.61
CA ASN A 299 6.39 5.43 -3.30
C ASN A 299 5.62 5.94 -4.53
N GLU A 300 5.14 7.18 -4.51
CA GLU A 300 4.52 7.85 -5.65
C GLU A 300 5.38 7.78 -6.93
N LYS A 301 6.68 8.11 -6.83
CA LYS A 301 7.61 8.03 -7.96
C LYS A 301 7.90 6.58 -8.33
N LEU A 302 8.08 5.72 -7.33
CA LEU A 302 8.35 4.29 -7.53
C LEU A 302 7.19 3.59 -8.25
N TRP A 303 5.95 3.98 -7.96
CA TRP A 303 4.73 3.42 -8.54
C TRP A 303 4.30 4.12 -9.83
N GLY A 304 4.97 5.22 -10.20
CA GLY A 304 4.65 6.01 -11.39
C GLY A 304 3.27 6.64 -11.33
N LEU A 305 2.83 7.08 -10.14
CA LEU A 305 1.54 7.74 -10.00
C LEU A 305 1.58 9.12 -10.66
N LYS A 306 0.62 9.37 -11.55
CA LYS A 306 0.51 10.64 -12.29
C LYS A 306 -0.80 11.37 -12.03
N LYS A 307 -1.78 10.70 -11.42
CA LYS A 307 -3.11 11.22 -11.15
C LYS A 307 -3.72 10.47 -9.98
N THR A 308 -4.72 11.07 -9.37
CA THR A 308 -5.51 10.48 -8.29
C THR A 308 -6.44 9.41 -8.86
N THR A 309 -6.52 8.27 -8.17
CA THR A 309 -7.48 7.20 -8.48
C THR A 309 -8.61 7.18 -7.43
N PRO A 310 -9.79 6.63 -7.74
CA PRO A 310 -10.85 6.42 -6.76
C PRO A 310 -10.37 5.67 -5.50
N GLY A 311 -9.53 4.64 -5.66
CA GLY A 311 -8.99 3.87 -4.55
C GLY A 311 -8.08 4.66 -3.61
N MET A 312 -7.38 5.68 -4.11
CA MET A 312 -6.54 6.55 -3.26
C MET A 312 -7.39 7.39 -2.30
N ILE A 313 -8.52 7.92 -2.79
CA ILE A 313 -9.45 8.73 -2.01
C ILE A 313 -10.23 7.85 -1.04
N ALA A 314 -10.85 6.77 -1.54
CA ALA A 314 -11.58 5.81 -0.72
C ALA A 314 -10.68 5.18 0.36
N GLY A 315 -9.44 4.83 -0.01
CA GLY A 315 -8.44 4.30 0.90
C GLY A 315 -8.08 5.29 2.01
N ALA A 316 -7.80 6.55 1.66
CA ALA A 316 -7.50 7.59 2.65
C ALA A 316 -8.67 7.83 3.61
N ALA A 317 -9.92 7.82 3.12
CA ALA A 317 -11.11 7.95 3.95
C ALA A 317 -11.23 6.84 4.99
N VAL A 318 -11.07 5.59 4.60
CA VAL A 318 -11.13 4.44 5.51
C VAL A 318 -9.96 4.45 6.50
N TRP A 319 -8.73 4.69 6.03
CA TRP A 319 -7.56 4.74 6.91
C TRP A 319 -7.65 5.85 7.96
N LEU A 320 -8.13 7.03 7.58
CA LEU A 320 -8.32 8.16 8.50
C LEU A 320 -9.35 7.82 9.59
N ARG A 321 -10.49 7.23 9.20
CA ARG A 321 -11.53 6.81 10.15
C ARG A 321 -11.03 5.69 11.06
N PHE A 322 -10.37 4.66 10.52
CA PHE A 322 -9.77 3.59 11.32
C PHE A 322 -8.71 4.11 12.31
N ALA A 323 -7.87 5.07 11.90
CA ALA A 323 -6.84 5.62 12.76
C ALA A 323 -7.43 6.26 14.03
N HIS A 324 -8.60 6.90 13.90
CA HIS A 324 -9.39 7.47 14.99
C HIS A 324 -10.32 6.47 15.68
N SER A 325 -10.47 5.26 15.14
CA SER A 325 -11.36 4.24 15.68
C SER A 325 -10.75 3.54 16.90
N ARG A 326 -11.61 2.82 17.64
CA ARG A 326 -11.17 1.99 18.77
C ARG A 326 -10.51 0.69 18.33
N ASP A 327 -10.80 0.21 17.12
CA ASP A 327 -10.40 -1.13 16.65
C ASP A 327 -8.89 -1.31 16.67
N GLU A 328 -8.35 -2.25 17.43
CA GLU A 328 -6.89 -2.40 17.54
C GLU A 328 -6.23 -2.93 16.24
N THR A 329 -6.96 -3.78 15.52
CA THR A 329 -6.54 -4.37 14.25
C THR A 329 -7.36 -3.80 13.10
N PHE A 330 -6.74 -3.74 11.92
CA PHE A 330 -7.41 -3.30 10.71
C PHE A 330 -7.81 -4.52 9.88
N GLU A 331 -8.91 -5.14 10.31
CA GLU A 331 -9.57 -6.25 9.65
C GLU A 331 -10.77 -5.75 8.83
N PRO A 332 -11.35 -6.57 7.93
CA PRO A 332 -12.52 -6.17 7.14
C PRO A 332 -13.68 -5.63 8.00
N VAL A 333 -13.90 -6.20 9.19
CA VAL A 333 -14.88 -5.71 10.17
C VAL A 333 -14.15 -5.35 11.47
N GLY A 334 -14.38 -4.15 11.96
CA GLY A 334 -13.83 -3.66 13.21
C GLY A 334 -14.37 -4.45 14.41
N ALA A 335 -13.46 -5.04 15.20
CA ALA A 335 -13.83 -5.89 16.33
C ALA A 335 -14.55 -5.14 17.48
N ILE A 336 -14.32 -3.83 17.61
CA ILE A 336 -14.90 -3.00 18.68
C ILE A 336 -16.02 -2.12 18.12
N THR A 337 -15.77 -1.45 16.99
CA THR A 337 -16.75 -0.52 16.41
C THR A 337 -17.84 -1.24 15.62
N GLY A 338 -17.60 -2.46 15.15
CA GLY A 338 -18.49 -3.18 14.26
C GLY A 338 -18.57 -2.59 12.85
N ILE A 339 -17.74 -1.61 12.52
CA ILE A 339 -17.72 -1.00 11.19
C ILE A 339 -17.17 -2.01 10.19
N ASP A 340 -17.91 -2.29 9.13
CA ASP A 340 -17.43 -3.07 7.99
C ASP A 340 -16.56 -2.18 7.10
N TRP A 341 -15.28 -2.06 7.46
CA TRP A 341 -14.30 -1.24 6.77
C TRP A 341 -14.14 -1.61 5.29
N GLN A 342 -14.32 -2.89 4.95
CA GLN A 342 -14.30 -3.32 3.56
C GLN A 342 -15.53 -2.79 2.81
N ALA A 343 -16.73 -2.94 3.37
CA ALA A 343 -17.95 -2.43 2.76
C ALA A 343 -17.94 -0.88 2.65
N GLU A 344 -17.40 -0.19 3.65
CA GLU A 344 -17.21 1.27 3.62
C GLU A 344 -16.27 1.69 2.48
N HIS A 345 -15.13 1.00 2.33
CA HIS A 345 -14.21 1.22 1.22
C HIS A 345 -14.89 1.03 -0.14
N GLU A 346 -15.63 -0.07 -0.31
CA GLU A 346 -16.36 -0.38 -1.54
C GLU A 346 -17.50 0.61 -1.80
N ALA A 347 -18.17 1.12 -0.76
CA ALA A 347 -19.19 2.16 -0.88
C ALA A 347 -18.59 3.47 -1.42
N TYR A 348 -17.44 3.90 -0.90
CA TYR A 348 -16.74 5.08 -1.41
C TYR A 348 -16.24 4.90 -2.84
N LEU A 349 -15.66 3.73 -3.15
CA LEU A 349 -15.28 3.39 -4.52
C LEU A 349 -16.47 3.48 -5.47
N ASN A 350 -17.60 2.88 -5.10
CA ASN A 350 -18.81 2.92 -5.92
C ASN A 350 -19.28 4.35 -6.17
N TRP A 351 -19.33 5.18 -5.12
CA TRP A 351 -19.75 6.57 -5.24
C TRP A 351 -18.83 7.38 -6.18
N LEU A 352 -17.51 7.24 -6.01
CA LEU A 352 -16.51 7.92 -6.84
C LEU A 352 -16.56 7.44 -8.30
N HIS A 353 -16.64 6.12 -8.53
CA HIS A 353 -16.74 5.56 -9.88
C HIS A 353 -18.02 6.00 -10.59
N THR A 354 -19.17 5.91 -9.91
CA THR A 354 -20.46 6.36 -10.44
C THR A 354 -20.38 7.84 -10.82
N GLY A 355 -19.86 8.68 -9.93
CA GLY A 355 -19.71 10.11 -10.16
C GLY A 355 -18.78 10.46 -11.32
N LEU A 356 -17.66 9.74 -11.48
CA LEU A 356 -16.75 9.91 -12.63
C LEU A 356 -17.44 9.52 -13.95
N GLN A 357 -18.17 8.40 -13.95
CA GLN A 357 -18.87 7.90 -15.13
C GLN A 357 -20.01 8.82 -15.56
N SER A 358 -20.78 9.35 -14.60
CA SER A 358 -21.86 10.32 -14.85
C SER A 358 -21.38 11.75 -15.03
N LYS A 359 -20.06 12.01 -14.90
CA LYS A 359 -19.45 13.35 -14.95
C LYS A 359 -20.10 14.32 -13.95
N THR A 360 -20.35 13.87 -12.74
CA THR A 360 -20.95 14.69 -11.69
C THR A 360 -19.96 15.76 -11.23
N ASP A 361 -20.36 17.03 -11.28
CA ASP A 361 -19.50 18.19 -11.02
C ASP A 361 -18.77 18.12 -9.68
N CYS A 362 -19.45 17.76 -8.59
CA CYS A 362 -18.83 17.65 -7.27
C CYS A 362 -17.73 16.57 -7.21
N VAL A 363 -17.94 15.44 -7.89
CA VAL A 363 -16.95 14.35 -7.96
C VAL A 363 -15.74 14.78 -8.80
N LEU A 364 -15.97 15.41 -9.95
CA LEU A 364 -14.89 15.95 -10.77
C LEU A 364 -14.08 17.01 -10.02
N ASN A 365 -14.75 17.86 -9.23
CA ASN A 365 -14.09 18.83 -8.38
C ASN A 365 -13.21 18.17 -7.30
N ILE A 366 -13.65 17.05 -6.71
CA ILE A 366 -12.83 16.27 -5.77
C ILE A 366 -11.52 15.82 -6.44
N PHE A 367 -11.60 15.16 -7.61
CA PHE A 367 -10.40 14.71 -8.31
C PHE A 367 -9.48 15.86 -8.69
N ARG A 368 -10.04 16.98 -9.18
CA ARG A 368 -9.27 18.20 -9.49
C ARG A 368 -8.52 18.72 -8.26
N ARG A 369 -9.19 18.85 -7.11
CA ARG A 369 -8.57 19.33 -5.86
C ARG A 369 -7.46 18.38 -5.38
N TRP A 370 -7.65 17.07 -5.53
CA TRP A 370 -6.63 16.07 -5.19
C TRP A 370 -5.43 16.13 -6.15
N ASP A 371 -5.67 16.26 -7.46
CA ASP A 371 -4.63 16.35 -8.48
C ASP A 371 -3.85 17.66 -8.39
N GLU A 372 -4.50 18.80 -8.15
CA GLU A 372 -3.85 20.07 -7.84
C GLU A 372 -2.90 19.93 -6.63
N ARG A 373 -3.28 19.12 -5.63
CA ARG A 373 -2.51 18.94 -4.39
C ARG A 373 -1.32 18.00 -4.56
N PHE A 374 -1.45 16.94 -5.34
CA PHE A 374 -0.45 15.87 -5.43
C PHE A 374 0.25 15.76 -6.78
N TYR A 375 -0.45 16.10 -7.86
CA TYR A 375 -0.02 15.90 -9.24
C TYR A 375 -0.17 17.20 -10.09
N PRO A 376 0.32 18.37 -9.64
CA PRO A 376 0.05 19.66 -10.28
C PRO A 376 0.64 19.80 -11.69
N HIS A 377 1.58 18.94 -12.08
CA HIS A 377 2.22 18.93 -13.40
C HIS A 377 1.70 17.81 -14.31
N SER A 378 0.65 17.10 -13.90
CA SER A 378 0.08 16.01 -14.69
C SER A 378 -0.60 16.53 -15.96
N GLU A 379 -1.21 17.72 -15.90
CA GLU A 379 -1.90 18.36 -17.03
C GLU A 379 -0.97 18.79 -18.18
N GLU A 380 0.28 19.16 -17.90
CA GLU A 380 1.26 19.52 -18.94
C GLU A 380 1.64 18.30 -19.81
N ALA A 381 1.62 17.09 -19.23
CA ALA A 381 1.83 15.85 -19.97
C ALA A 381 0.57 15.45 -20.76
N THR A 382 -0.63 15.59 -20.19
CA THR A 382 -1.89 15.28 -20.89
C THR A 382 -2.21 16.26 -22.01
N ALA A 383 -1.80 17.52 -21.95
CA ALA A 383 -1.98 18.47 -23.04
C ALA A 383 -1.13 18.09 -24.27
N GLN A 384 0.12 17.70 -24.06
CA GLN A 384 1.00 17.19 -25.13
C GLN A 384 0.50 15.84 -25.67
N ASP A 385 0.03 14.95 -24.80
CA ASP A 385 -0.55 13.67 -25.23
C ASP A 385 -1.88 13.87 -25.98
N ALA A 386 -2.73 14.81 -25.56
CA ALA A 386 -3.99 15.14 -26.24
C ALA A 386 -3.75 15.81 -27.60
N GLU A 387 -2.77 16.72 -27.70
CA GLU A 387 -2.35 17.31 -28.97
C GLU A 387 -1.82 16.22 -29.92
N MET A 388 -1.02 15.28 -29.41
CA MET A 388 -0.50 14.17 -30.20
C MET A 388 -1.59 13.17 -30.62
N ILE A 389 -2.59 12.90 -29.77
CA ILE A 389 -3.76 12.09 -30.12
C ILE A 389 -4.59 12.75 -31.21
N GLN A 390 -4.82 14.07 -31.13
CA GLN A 390 -5.54 14.83 -32.15
C GLN A 390 -4.82 14.79 -33.49
N VAL A 391 -3.49 14.97 -33.50
CA VAL A 391 -2.66 14.87 -34.71
C VAL A 391 -2.75 13.48 -35.36
N VAL A 392 -2.77 12.41 -34.55
CA VAL A 392 -2.93 11.03 -35.06
C VAL A 392 -4.33 10.81 -35.64
N GLN A 393 -5.38 11.32 -35.00
CA GLN A 393 -6.76 11.23 -35.50
C GLN A 393 -6.94 12.01 -36.82
N ASP A 394 -6.45 13.24 -36.88
CA ASP A 394 -6.50 14.06 -38.10
C ASP A 394 -5.75 13.37 -39.26
N SER A 395 -4.62 12.72 -38.96
CA SER A 395 -3.87 11.93 -39.96
C SER A 395 -4.65 10.69 -40.43
N GLN A 396 -5.40 10.03 -39.56
CA GLN A 396 -6.22 8.86 -39.92
C GLN A 396 -7.42 9.27 -40.78
N ASP A 397 -8.10 10.36 -40.43
CA ASP A 397 -9.24 10.88 -41.18
C ASP A 397 -8.83 11.34 -42.58
N ALA A 398 -7.69 12.03 -42.70
CA ALA A 398 -7.13 12.41 -44.00
C ALA A 398 -6.81 11.19 -44.88
N ALA A 399 -6.29 10.10 -44.30
CA ALA A 399 -6.01 8.87 -45.02
C ALA A 399 -7.29 8.17 -45.50
N ILE A 400 -8.34 8.15 -44.68
CA ILE A 400 -9.65 7.59 -45.03
C ILE A 400 -10.32 8.41 -46.15
N GLU A 401 -10.24 9.74 -46.09
CA GLU A 401 -10.79 10.63 -47.11
C GLU A 401 -10.06 10.45 -48.46
N ALA A 402 -8.74 10.34 -48.44
CA ALA A 402 -7.95 10.05 -49.64
C ALA A 402 -8.31 8.69 -50.27
N LEU A 403 -8.59 7.67 -49.45
CA LEU A 403 -9.04 6.35 -49.91
C LEU A 403 -10.42 6.42 -50.59
N ARG A 404 -11.35 7.20 -50.01
CA ARG A 404 -12.69 7.42 -50.57
C ARG A 404 -12.61 8.13 -51.92
N ALA A 405 -11.80 9.19 -52.02
CA ALA A 405 -11.61 9.94 -53.27
C ALA A 405 -11.06 9.06 -54.41
N ARG A 406 -10.09 8.19 -54.09
CA ARG A 406 -9.52 7.23 -55.05
C ARG A 406 -10.54 6.20 -55.52
N SER A 407 -11.38 5.71 -54.61
CA SER A 407 -12.42 4.72 -54.91
C SER A 407 -13.50 5.30 -55.82
N SER A 408 -13.85 6.58 -55.64
CA SER A 408 -14.79 7.28 -56.53
C SER A 408 -14.24 7.53 -57.93
N GLN A 409 -12.93 7.78 -58.07
CA GLN A 409 -12.27 7.93 -59.38
C GLN A 409 -12.15 6.61 -60.14
N ALA A 410 -12.02 5.47 -59.46
CA ALA A 410 -11.95 4.16 -60.09
C ALA A 410 -13.31 3.61 -60.55
N ALA A 411 -14.41 4.18 -60.04
CA ALA A 411 -15.78 3.83 -60.42
C ALA A 411 -16.35 4.72 -61.54
N SER A 412 -15.57 5.71 -61.99
CA SER A 412 -15.86 6.59 -63.13
C SER A 412 -15.09 6.11 -64.35
#